data_AF-A0A1W9ZJH3-F1
#
_entry.id   AF-A0A1W9ZJH3-F1
#
_cell.length_a   1.000
_cell.length_b   1.000
_cell.length_c   1.000
_cell.angle_alpha   90.00
_cell.angle_beta   90.00
_cell.angle_gamma   90.00
#
_symmetry.space_group_name_H-M   'P 1'
#
loop_
_entity.id
_entity.type
_entity.pdbx_description
1 polymer ?
#
loop_
_entity_poly.entity_id
_entity_poly.type
_entity_poly.pdbx_seq_one_letter_code
_entity_poly.pdbx_strand_id
1 'polypeptide(L)'
;MFEDERDEQGERDKPDKQGEPPKKRSGTVKYQDAATTKPRPPTPAELRARQKFEDKQRELEEARQEAEAKRRKQKRVLMGAAAGVGIVGLVAGLGYWLLTPDTVTAQCVQEDPNGQPVIVPDSYCTGHTAGLNGFFFYGGHQYRYYYGSSGSVGSRPIGGSTTAPKGATVKTKSGTTISRGGLGGSGGKGGGGSGGS
;
A
#
# COMPACT_ATOMS: atom_id res chain seq x y z
N MET A 1 -19.16 52.68 -43.86
CA MET A 1 -20.17 52.11 -44.76
C MET A 1 -21.30 51.66 -43.87
N PHE A 2 -22.37 52.45 -43.87
CA PHE A 2 -23.64 52.20 -43.19
C PHE A 2 -24.46 51.20 -44.01
N GLU A 3 -25.31 50.43 -43.34
CA GLU A 3 -26.59 49.80 -43.76
C GLU A 3 -26.91 48.80 -42.62
N ASP A 4 -27.81 49.00 -41.65
CA ASP A 4 -29.20 49.53 -41.61
C ASP A 4 -30.23 48.63 -42.30
N GLU A 5 -30.99 47.85 -41.50
CA GLU A 5 -32.43 47.57 -41.62
C GLU A 5 -32.91 46.82 -40.35
N ARG A 6 -33.71 47.46 -39.47
CA ARG A 6 -35.20 47.50 -39.40
C ARG A 6 -35.84 46.12 -39.16
N ASP A 7 -36.85 45.91 -38.33
CA ASP A 7 -37.69 46.68 -37.41
C ASP A 7 -38.54 45.62 -36.67
N GLU A 8 -38.87 45.79 -35.39
CA GLU A 8 -40.29 45.79 -34.96
C GLU A 8 -40.43 46.21 -33.49
N GLN A 9 -41.36 47.14 -33.30
CA GLN A 9 -41.68 47.83 -32.07
C GLN A 9 -42.68 47.01 -31.24
N GLY A 10 -42.45 46.97 -29.92
CA GLY A 10 -43.42 46.53 -28.92
C GLY A 10 -43.52 47.57 -27.80
N GLU A 11 -44.46 48.49 -27.94
CA GLU A 11 -44.82 49.55 -26.99
C GLU A 11 -45.42 49.01 -25.67
N ARG A 12 -45.12 49.72 -24.55
CA ARG A 12 -45.70 49.69 -23.18
C ARG A 12 -44.89 48.84 -22.19
N ASP A 13 -44.47 49.31 -21.03
CA ASP A 13 -45.19 50.14 -20.06
C ASP A 13 -44.16 50.75 -19.07
N LYS A 14 -44.25 52.04 -18.74
CA LYS A 14 -43.47 52.61 -17.63
C LYS A 14 -44.09 52.08 -16.34
N PRO A 15 -43.39 51.39 -15.43
CA PRO A 15 -43.93 51.22 -14.10
C PRO A 15 -43.98 52.60 -13.45
N ASP A 16 -45.22 53.06 -13.25
CA ASP A 16 -45.56 54.24 -12.47
C ASP A 16 -44.68 54.33 -11.21
N LYS A 17 -44.24 55.55 -10.91
CA LYS A 17 -43.70 55.90 -9.60
C LYS A 17 -44.81 55.70 -8.57
N GLN A 18 -44.94 54.47 -8.09
CA GLN A 18 -45.80 54.12 -6.98
C GLN A 18 -45.29 54.88 -5.77
N GLY A 19 -46.16 55.74 -5.25
CA GLY A 19 -45.87 56.72 -4.23
C GLY A 19 -45.09 56.14 -3.05
N GLU A 20 -44.10 56.92 -2.61
CA GLU A 20 -43.35 56.68 -1.38
C GLU A 20 -44.36 56.41 -0.24
N PRO A 21 -44.27 55.26 0.45
CA PRO A 21 -45.20 54.94 1.52
C PRO A 21 -45.09 56.02 2.60
N PRO A 22 -46.21 56.48 3.19
CA PRO A 22 -46.18 57.55 4.18
C PRO A 22 -45.26 57.14 5.33
N LYS A 23 -44.23 57.96 5.60
CA LYS A 23 -43.34 57.78 6.75
C LYS A 23 -44.19 57.87 8.02
N LYS A 24 -44.46 56.71 8.64
CA LYS A 24 -45.20 56.65 9.90
C LYS A 24 -44.37 57.35 10.96
N ARG A 25 -44.90 58.45 11.51
CA ARG A 25 -44.32 59.13 12.67
C ARG A 25 -44.33 58.15 13.85
N SER A 26 -43.18 57.63 14.25
CA SER A 26 -43.10 56.75 15.41
C SER A 26 -43.35 57.57 16.67
N GLY A 27 -44.48 57.36 17.33
CA GLY A 27 -44.65 57.81 18.70
C GLY A 27 -43.71 57.04 19.62
N THR A 28 -43.01 57.73 20.51
CA THR A 28 -42.16 57.12 21.54
C THR A 28 -43.03 56.67 22.72
N VAL A 29 -43.30 55.37 22.83
CA VAL A 29 -44.00 54.80 23.98
C VAL A 29 -43.00 54.69 25.14
N LYS A 30 -43.23 55.42 26.23
CA LYS A 30 -42.33 55.47 27.40
C LYS A 30 -42.58 54.33 28.41
N TYR A 31 -43.76 53.70 28.38
CA TYR A 31 -44.14 52.65 29.33
C TYR A 31 -45.23 51.75 28.71
N GLN A 32 -45.06 50.43 28.76
CA GLN A 32 -46.08 49.45 28.35
C GLN A 32 -46.51 48.67 29.60
N ASP A 33 -47.78 48.80 29.99
CA ASP A 33 -48.34 48.07 31.11
C ASP A 33 -48.66 46.62 30.67
N ALA A 34 -48.05 45.64 31.35
CA ALA A 34 -48.20 44.21 31.06
C ALA A 34 -49.62 43.68 31.29
N ALA A 35 -50.45 44.35 32.11
CA ALA A 35 -51.81 43.92 32.37
C ALA A 35 -52.80 44.35 31.26
N THR A 36 -52.47 45.39 30.48
CA THR A 36 -53.42 46.04 29.56
C THR A 36 -52.96 45.99 28.09
N THR A 37 -51.67 45.81 27.82
CA THR A 37 -51.13 45.75 26.47
C THR A 37 -51.48 44.43 25.80
N LYS A 38 -52.25 44.49 24.70
CA LYS A 38 -52.48 43.34 23.83
C LYS A 38 -51.46 43.34 22.67
N PRO A 39 -50.76 42.22 22.41
CA PRO A 39 -49.87 42.13 21.28
C PRO A 39 -50.65 42.31 19.98
N ARG A 40 -50.04 43.02 19.03
CA ARG A 40 -50.61 43.20 17.69
C ARG A 40 -50.73 41.82 17.01
N PRO A 41 -51.84 41.53 16.30
CA PRO A 41 -51.93 40.31 15.51
C PRO A 41 -50.79 40.28 14.47
N PRO A 42 -50.12 39.12 14.34
CA PRO A 42 -48.94 39.00 13.49
C PRO A 42 -49.33 39.24 12.03
N THR A 43 -48.50 39.98 11.34
CA THR A 43 -48.68 40.20 9.91
C THR A 43 -48.33 38.93 9.12
N PRO A 44 -48.91 38.71 7.92
CA PRO A 44 -48.59 37.55 7.10
C PRO A 44 -47.10 37.44 6.73
N ALA A 45 -46.38 38.56 6.69
CA ALA A 45 -44.94 38.59 6.48
C ALA A 45 -44.16 38.06 7.70
N GLU A 46 -44.59 38.42 8.91
CA GLU A 46 -43.99 37.92 10.17
C GLU A 46 -44.26 36.43 10.39
N LEU A 47 -45.42 35.92 9.98
CA LEU A 47 -45.72 34.49 10.04
C LEU A 47 -44.78 33.66 9.14
N ARG A 48 -44.52 34.12 7.91
CA ARG A 48 -43.54 33.46 7.03
C ARG A 48 -42.11 33.57 7.56
N ALA A 49 -41.75 34.67 8.21
CA ALA A 49 -40.44 34.82 8.83
C ALA A 49 -40.24 33.84 10.00
N ARG A 50 -41.29 33.62 10.81
CA ARG A 50 -41.29 32.62 11.88
C ARG A 50 -41.19 31.19 11.35
N GLN A 51 -41.98 30.85 10.34
CA GLN A 51 -41.92 29.53 9.69
C GLN A 51 -40.52 29.25 9.13
N LYS A 52 -39.91 30.19 8.40
CA LYS A 52 -38.54 30.05 7.89
C LYS A 52 -37.50 29.85 9.00
N PHE A 53 -37.72 30.43 10.18
CA PHE A 53 -36.81 30.25 11.30
C PHE A 53 -36.97 28.87 11.93
N GLU A 54 -38.19 28.40 12.09
CA GLU A 54 -38.51 27.05 12.57
C GLU A 54 -37.98 25.97 11.61
N ASP A 55 -38.17 26.15 10.29
CA ASP A 55 -37.67 25.23 9.27
C ASP A 55 -36.14 25.14 9.29
N LYS A 56 -35.45 26.28 9.40
CA LYS A 56 -33.99 26.32 9.52
C LYS A 56 -33.48 25.62 10.79
N GLN A 57 -34.21 25.72 11.90
CA GLN A 57 -33.82 25.01 13.12
C GLN A 57 -33.96 23.50 12.96
N ARG A 58 -35.05 23.04 12.33
CA ARG A 58 -35.26 21.61 12.04
C ARG A 58 -34.18 21.06 11.11
N GLU A 59 -33.87 21.78 10.04
CA GLU A 59 -32.83 21.38 9.07
C GLU A 59 -31.44 21.29 9.73
N LEU A 60 -31.10 22.22 10.63
CA LEU A 60 -29.85 22.17 11.40
C LEU A 60 -29.81 20.99 12.37
N GLU A 61 -30.93 20.64 12.98
CA GLU A 61 -31.03 19.52 13.91
C GLU A 61 -30.92 18.17 13.18
N GLU A 62 -31.58 18.03 12.03
CA GLU A 62 -31.46 16.87 11.15
C GLU A 62 -30.03 16.70 10.62
N ALA A 63 -29.39 17.79 10.16
CA ALA A 63 -28.00 17.76 9.70
C ALA A 63 -27.03 17.31 10.81
N ARG A 64 -27.28 17.70 12.07
CA ARG A 64 -26.50 17.24 13.23
C ARG A 64 -26.68 15.75 13.47
N GLN A 65 -27.90 15.24 13.43
CA GLN A 65 -28.18 13.82 13.63
C GLN A 65 -27.54 12.96 12.53
N GLU A 66 -27.61 13.40 11.28
CA GLU A 66 -26.93 12.72 10.18
C GLU A 66 -25.41 12.75 10.31
N ALA A 67 -24.84 13.89 10.72
CA ALA A 67 -23.40 14.01 10.94
C ALA A 67 -22.93 13.09 12.06
N GLU A 68 -23.69 12.94 13.14
CA GLU A 68 -23.39 11.98 14.20
C GLU A 68 -23.48 10.54 13.73
N ALA A 69 -24.52 10.18 12.95
CA ALA A 69 -24.66 8.84 12.39
C ALA A 69 -23.49 8.51 11.43
N LYS A 70 -23.10 9.45 10.56
CA LYS A 70 -21.95 9.32 9.66
C LYS A 70 -20.64 9.18 10.44
N ARG A 71 -20.43 10.00 11.48
CA ARG A 71 -19.25 9.91 12.36
C ARG A 71 -19.19 8.58 13.12
N ARG A 72 -20.31 8.07 13.62
CA ARG A 72 -20.36 6.76 14.31
C ARG A 72 -19.99 5.62 13.37
N LYS A 73 -20.50 5.63 12.13
CA LYS A 73 -20.14 4.63 11.11
C LYS A 73 -18.65 4.70 10.76
N GLN A 74 -18.11 5.90 10.51
CA GLN A 74 -16.69 6.08 10.20
C GLN A 74 -15.77 5.59 11.34
N LYS A 75 -16.09 5.90 12.60
CA LYS A 75 -15.32 5.43 13.76
C LYS A 75 -15.30 3.90 13.88
N ARG A 76 -16.42 3.22 13.60
CA ARG A 76 -16.48 1.75 13.62
C ARG A 76 -15.64 1.12 12.52
N VAL A 77 -15.67 1.66 11.31
CA VAL A 77 -14.87 1.17 10.18
C VAL A 77 -13.37 1.36 10.45
N LEU A 78 -12.95 2.52 10.94
CA LEU A 78 -11.55 2.80 11.27
C LEU A 78 -11.01 1.87 12.38
N MET A 79 -11.79 1.61 13.42
CA MET A 79 -11.41 0.67 14.49
C MET A 79 -11.28 -0.78 13.98
N GLY A 80 -12.17 -1.22 13.10
CA GLY A 80 -12.11 -2.57 12.53
C GLY A 80 -10.94 -2.77 11.55
N ALA A 81 -10.61 -1.74 10.76
CA ALA A 81 -9.54 -1.81 9.77
C ALA A 81 -8.14 -1.92 10.40
N ALA A 82 -7.90 -1.29 11.55
CA ALA A 82 -6.57 -1.26 12.18
C ALA A 82 -6.15 -2.62 12.78
N ALA A 83 -7.08 -3.43 13.28
CA ALA A 83 -6.77 -4.70 13.94
C ALA A 83 -6.37 -5.82 12.96
N GLY A 84 -7.01 -5.88 11.78
CA GLY A 84 -6.76 -6.95 10.81
C GLY A 84 -5.41 -6.87 10.08
N VAL A 85 -4.99 -5.64 9.72
CA VAL A 85 -3.74 -5.43 8.95
C VAL A 85 -2.49 -5.70 9.80
N GLY A 86 -2.54 -5.41 11.11
CA GLY A 86 -1.39 -5.61 12.01
C GLY A 86 -0.97 -7.07 12.19
N ILE A 87 -1.93 -7.99 12.31
CA ILE A 87 -1.65 -9.42 12.50
C ILE A 87 -1.06 -10.04 11.23
N VAL A 88 -1.63 -9.73 10.07
CA VAL A 88 -1.12 -10.22 8.78
C VAL A 88 0.30 -9.69 8.53
N GLY A 89 0.58 -8.43 8.86
CA GLY A 89 1.92 -7.86 8.76
C GLY A 89 2.95 -8.55 9.67
N LEU A 90 2.58 -8.90 10.90
CA LEU A 90 3.47 -9.65 11.81
C LEU A 90 3.71 -11.09 11.36
N VAL A 91 2.67 -11.81 10.95
CA VAL A 91 2.79 -13.19 10.47
C VAL A 91 3.57 -13.25 9.15
N ALA A 92 3.31 -12.32 8.23
CA ALA A 92 4.08 -12.22 6.99
C ALA A 92 5.52 -11.79 7.27
N GLY A 93 5.77 -10.82 8.16
CA GLY A 93 7.12 -10.32 8.45
C GLY A 93 7.98 -11.32 9.22
N LEU A 94 7.54 -11.71 10.42
CA LEU A 94 8.32 -12.64 11.25
C LEU A 94 8.24 -14.07 10.72
N GLY A 95 7.08 -14.52 10.25
CA GLY A 95 6.93 -15.85 9.68
C GLY A 95 7.83 -16.02 8.45
N TYR A 96 7.81 -15.07 7.51
CA TYR A 96 8.69 -15.16 6.34
C TYR A 96 10.17 -15.17 6.73
N TRP A 97 10.62 -14.31 7.66
CA TRP A 97 12.02 -14.28 8.06
C TRP A 97 12.50 -15.56 8.76
N LEU A 98 11.67 -16.17 9.61
CA LEU A 98 12.01 -17.46 10.25
C LEU A 98 11.92 -18.65 9.28
N LEU A 99 11.05 -18.57 8.26
CA LEU A 99 10.87 -19.65 7.28
C LEU A 99 11.78 -19.50 6.06
N THR A 100 12.40 -18.34 5.84
CA THR A 100 13.38 -18.18 4.76
C THR A 100 14.66 -18.94 5.12
N PRO A 101 15.05 -19.95 4.34
CA PRO A 101 16.28 -20.67 4.58
C PRO A 101 17.46 -19.73 4.35
N ASP A 102 18.43 -19.75 5.27
CA ASP A 102 19.67 -19.00 5.12
C ASP A 102 20.31 -19.33 3.76
N THR A 103 20.51 -18.33 2.91
CA THR A 103 21.17 -18.53 1.62
C THR A 103 22.66 -18.35 1.78
N VAL A 104 23.44 -19.42 1.59
CA VAL A 104 24.90 -19.37 1.71
C VAL A 104 25.53 -19.54 0.33
N THR A 105 26.49 -18.68 0.01
CA THR A 105 27.22 -18.77 -1.25
C THR A 105 28.26 -19.89 -1.17
N ALA A 106 28.29 -20.79 -2.15
CA ALA A 106 29.36 -21.77 -2.32
C ALA A 106 30.30 -21.32 -3.45
N GLN A 107 31.60 -21.39 -3.19
CA GLN A 107 32.63 -21.19 -4.20
C GLN A 107 33.37 -22.49 -4.49
N CYS A 108 33.59 -22.72 -5.77
CA CYS A 108 34.38 -23.80 -6.32
C CYS A 108 35.86 -23.43 -6.21
N VAL A 109 36.65 -24.23 -5.49
CA VAL A 109 38.08 -23.98 -5.25
C VAL A 109 38.87 -25.21 -5.67
N GLN A 110 39.93 -25.00 -6.43
CA GLN A 110 40.94 -25.99 -6.76
C GLN A 110 42.04 -25.95 -5.70
N GLU A 111 42.38 -27.11 -5.16
CA GLU A 111 43.52 -27.32 -4.28
C GLU A 111 44.71 -27.70 -5.16
N ASP A 112 45.61 -26.74 -5.39
CA ASP A 112 46.87 -27.01 -6.09
C ASP A 112 47.86 -27.73 -5.18
N PRO A 113 48.68 -28.66 -5.72
CA PRO A 113 49.73 -29.33 -4.96
C PRO A 113 50.82 -28.36 -4.45
N ASN A 114 50.87 -27.14 -4.98
CA ASN A 114 51.72 -26.04 -4.49
C ASN A 114 51.16 -25.35 -3.23
N GLY A 115 50.06 -25.85 -2.66
CA GLY A 115 49.52 -25.44 -1.35
C GLY A 115 48.73 -24.14 -1.36
N GLN A 116 48.34 -23.63 -2.54
CA GLN A 116 47.55 -22.40 -2.66
C GLN A 116 46.17 -22.72 -3.27
N PRO A 117 45.08 -22.57 -2.51
CA PRO A 117 43.74 -22.75 -3.04
C PRO A 117 43.38 -21.61 -3.98
N VAL A 118 42.92 -21.92 -5.19
CA VAL A 118 42.49 -20.95 -6.21
C VAL A 118 41.03 -21.15 -6.57
N ILE A 119 40.27 -20.06 -6.63
CA ILE A 119 38.86 -20.11 -7.03
C ILE A 119 38.78 -20.42 -8.53
N VAL A 120 38.00 -21.42 -8.89
CA VAL A 120 37.78 -21.85 -10.26
C VAL A 120 36.31 -21.71 -10.64
N PRO A 121 35.96 -21.70 -11.94
CA PRO A 121 34.58 -21.64 -12.38
C PRO A 121 33.74 -22.77 -11.80
N ASP A 122 32.49 -22.46 -11.44
CA ASP A 122 31.58 -23.42 -10.82
C ASP A 122 31.32 -24.69 -11.66
N SER A 123 31.55 -24.64 -12.98
CA SER A 123 31.40 -25.78 -13.89
C SER A 123 32.29 -26.97 -13.52
N TYR A 124 33.48 -26.73 -12.97
CA TYR A 124 34.39 -27.79 -12.54
C TYR A 124 33.90 -28.53 -11.30
N CYS A 125 33.02 -27.89 -10.53
CA CYS A 125 32.48 -28.44 -9.30
C CYS A 125 31.03 -28.95 -9.47
N THR A 126 30.27 -28.37 -10.40
CA THR A 126 28.85 -28.66 -10.61
C THR A 126 28.64 -30.10 -11.06
N GLY A 127 27.73 -30.83 -10.40
CA GLY A 127 27.39 -32.22 -10.75
C GLY A 127 28.28 -33.28 -10.10
N HIS A 128 29.35 -32.89 -9.43
CA HIS A 128 30.18 -33.83 -8.67
C HIS A 128 29.67 -33.98 -7.24
N THR A 129 29.56 -35.22 -6.76
CA THR A 129 29.24 -35.51 -5.37
C THR A 129 30.49 -35.34 -4.54
N ALA A 130 30.47 -34.41 -3.59
CA ALA A 130 31.53 -34.26 -2.62
C ALA A 130 31.62 -35.56 -1.79
N GLY A 131 32.79 -36.18 -1.76
CA GLY A 131 33.02 -37.42 -1.02
C GLY A 131 33.01 -37.22 0.50
N LEU A 132 33.42 -38.25 1.24
CA LEU A 132 33.41 -38.33 2.71
C LEU A 132 34.10 -37.19 3.50
N ASN A 133 34.71 -36.21 2.84
CA ASN A 133 35.35 -35.04 3.46
C ASN A 133 35.10 -33.71 2.72
N GLY A 134 34.12 -33.66 1.81
CA GLY A 134 33.78 -32.43 1.08
C GLY A 134 34.66 -32.10 -0.13
N PHE A 135 35.61 -32.98 -0.46
CA PHE A 135 36.49 -32.85 -1.64
C PHE A 135 36.06 -33.82 -2.76
N PHE A 136 36.41 -33.48 -4.00
CA PHE A 136 36.25 -34.33 -5.18
C PHE A 136 37.43 -34.17 -6.12
N PHE A 137 37.70 -35.21 -6.89
CA PHE A 137 38.80 -35.23 -7.84
C PHE A 137 38.24 -35.12 -9.25
N TYR A 138 38.74 -34.17 -10.03
CA TYR A 138 38.35 -33.98 -11.42
C TYR A 138 39.59 -33.59 -12.24
N GLY A 139 39.80 -34.23 -13.39
CA GLY A 139 40.93 -33.89 -14.26
C GLY A 139 42.32 -33.92 -13.57
N GLY A 140 42.55 -34.80 -12.59
CA GLY A 140 43.82 -34.91 -11.87
C GLY A 140 44.04 -33.89 -10.74
N HIS A 141 43.08 -33.00 -10.49
CA HIS A 141 43.14 -32.01 -9.42
C HIS A 141 42.08 -32.27 -8.36
N GLN A 142 42.38 -31.85 -7.14
CA GLN A 142 41.44 -31.89 -6.03
C GLN A 142 40.66 -30.57 -5.97
N TYR A 143 39.36 -30.66 -5.79
CA TYR A 143 38.48 -29.51 -5.68
C TYR A 143 37.65 -29.61 -4.41
N ARG A 144 37.25 -28.44 -3.89
CA ARG A 144 36.40 -28.31 -2.71
C ARG A 144 35.41 -27.16 -2.86
N TYR A 145 34.30 -27.26 -2.13
CA TYR A 145 33.40 -26.13 -1.92
C TYR A 145 33.75 -25.35 -0.65
N TYR A 146 33.85 -24.04 -0.78
CA TYR A 146 33.95 -23.09 0.31
C TYR A 146 32.64 -22.32 0.46
N TYR A 147 31.97 -22.50 1.60
CA TYR A 147 30.69 -21.88 1.92
C TYR A 147 30.93 -20.53 2.63
N GLY A 148 30.26 -19.47 2.19
CA GLY A 148 30.39 -18.12 2.74
C GLY A 148 31.73 -17.45 2.41
N SER A 149 32.51 -18.00 1.47
CA SER A 149 33.75 -17.38 1.01
C SER A 149 33.47 -16.32 -0.07
N SER A 150 34.37 -15.34 -0.15
CA SER A 150 34.34 -14.27 -1.16
C SER A 150 35.63 -14.27 -1.99
N GLY A 151 35.56 -13.81 -3.24
CA GLY A 151 36.70 -13.79 -4.18
C GLY A 151 36.29 -14.05 -5.64
N SER A 152 37.10 -13.61 -6.61
CA SER A 152 36.87 -13.86 -8.04
C SER A 152 37.56 -15.15 -8.50
N VAL A 153 37.15 -15.70 -9.65
CA VAL A 153 37.90 -16.77 -10.32
C VAL A 153 39.36 -16.33 -10.52
N GLY A 154 40.30 -17.23 -10.23
CA GLY A 154 41.75 -16.97 -10.26
C GLY A 154 42.32 -16.32 -9.00
N SER A 155 41.47 -15.91 -8.05
CA SER A 155 41.91 -15.38 -6.76
C SER A 155 41.87 -16.44 -5.67
N ARG A 156 42.56 -16.18 -4.56
CA ARG A 156 42.46 -17.00 -3.34
C ARG A 156 41.10 -16.77 -2.66
N PRO A 157 40.45 -17.81 -2.12
CA PRO A 157 39.23 -17.65 -1.34
C PRO A 157 39.51 -16.89 -0.04
N ILE A 158 38.72 -15.86 0.23
CA ILE A 158 38.82 -15.03 1.44
C ILE A 158 37.66 -15.40 2.37
N GLY A 159 38.02 -15.94 3.54
CA GLY A 159 37.07 -16.37 4.57
C GLY A 159 36.24 -17.59 4.18
N GLY A 160 35.16 -17.81 4.93
CA GLY A 160 34.25 -18.93 4.73
C GLY A 160 34.63 -20.20 5.49
N SER A 161 33.80 -21.23 5.32
CA SER A 161 33.97 -22.56 5.93
C SER A 161 33.92 -23.63 4.85
N THR A 162 34.69 -24.70 5.03
CA THR A 162 34.65 -25.87 4.15
C THR A 162 33.56 -26.87 4.55
N THR A 163 32.94 -26.64 5.71
CA THR A 163 31.84 -27.46 6.22
C THR A 163 30.53 -26.91 5.71
N ALA A 164 29.73 -27.77 5.07
CA ALA A 164 28.43 -27.40 4.55
C ALA A 164 27.51 -26.94 5.71
N PRO A 165 26.89 -25.76 5.62
CA PRO A 165 25.92 -25.31 6.62
C PRO A 165 24.67 -26.19 6.59
N LYS A 166 24.18 -26.61 7.77
CA LYS A 166 22.98 -27.44 7.91
C LYS A 166 21.74 -26.56 7.76
N GLY A 167 20.77 -26.97 6.92
CA GLY A 167 19.48 -26.28 6.78
C GLY A 167 19.49 -25.01 5.91
N ALA A 168 20.61 -24.69 5.28
CA ALA A 168 20.78 -23.51 4.43
C ALA A 168 20.63 -23.84 2.94
N THR A 169 20.04 -22.93 2.16
CA THR A 169 20.01 -23.04 0.70
C THR A 169 21.36 -22.58 0.16
N VAL A 170 22.18 -23.52 -0.29
CA VAL A 170 23.48 -23.18 -0.87
C VAL A 170 23.32 -22.78 -2.33
N LYS A 171 23.85 -21.60 -2.69
CA LYS A 171 23.90 -21.13 -4.08
C LYS A 171 25.33 -20.92 -4.52
N THR A 172 25.67 -21.38 -5.72
CA THR A 172 26.94 -21.03 -6.36
C THR A 172 26.89 -19.62 -6.94
N LYS A 173 28.05 -19.04 -7.27
CA LYS A 173 28.12 -17.71 -7.88
C LYS A 173 27.46 -17.63 -9.25
N SER A 174 27.47 -18.73 -10.00
CA SER A 174 26.75 -18.91 -11.26
C SER A 174 25.23 -18.98 -11.12
N GLY A 175 24.70 -18.98 -9.89
CA GLY A 175 23.26 -19.06 -9.62
C GLY A 175 22.72 -20.49 -9.54
N THR A 176 23.57 -21.51 -9.65
CA THR A 176 23.16 -22.91 -9.48
C THR A 176 22.96 -23.20 -8.00
N THR A 177 21.75 -23.62 -7.63
CA THR A 177 21.43 -24.04 -6.26
C THR A 177 21.99 -25.44 -6.00
N ILE A 178 22.97 -25.54 -5.11
CA ILE A 178 23.50 -26.82 -4.63
C ILE A 178 22.63 -27.21 -3.43
N SER A 179 21.40 -27.66 -3.68
CA SER A 179 20.56 -28.22 -2.63
C SER A 179 21.11 -29.60 -2.28
N ARG A 180 21.76 -29.74 -1.11
CA ARG A 180 22.23 -31.03 -0.62
C ARG A 180 21.91 -31.21 0.86
N GLY A 181 20.93 -32.09 1.12
CA GLY A 181 20.69 -32.65 2.45
C GLY A 181 19.27 -32.46 2.99
N GLY A 182 18.26 -32.76 2.18
CA GLY A 182 16.87 -32.91 2.63
C GLY A 182 16.13 -33.76 1.59
N LEU A 183 15.32 -34.72 2.03
CA LEU A 183 14.62 -35.70 1.19
C LEU A 183 13.97 -35.06 -0.06
N GLY A 184 14.39 -35.49 -1.25
CA GLY A 184 13.65 -35.35 -2.53
C GLY A 184 13.58 -33.95 -3.17
N GLY A 185 13.98 -33.84 -4.45
CA GLY A 185 13.32 -32.89 -5.37
C GLY A 185 14.21 -32.01 -6.26
N SER A 186 14.09 -32.26 -7.57
CA SER A 186 14.28 -31.36 -8.72
C SER A 186 15.69 -31.17 -9.30
N GLY A 187 15.82 -31.51 -10.58
CA GLY A 187 17.03 -31.39 -11.39
C GLY A 187 17.29 -32.54 -12.37
N GLY A 188 16.32 -33.42 -12.60
CA GLY A 188 16.39 -34.44 -13.65
C GLY A 188 16.27 -33.80 -15.04
N LYS A 189 17.36 -33.80 -15.79
CA LYS A 189 17.39 -33.48 -17.23
C LYS A 189 16.97 -34.75 -17.97
N GLY A 190 15.80 -34.71 -18.60
CA GLY A 190 15.16 -35.85 -19.24
C GLY A 190 15.98 -36.45 -20.39
N GLY A 191 16.05 -37.78 -20.40
CA GLY A 191 16.32 -38.59 -21.57
C GLY A 191 15.16 -39.57 -21.70
N GLY A 192 14.23 -39.27 -22.61
CA GLY A 192 13.02 -40.04 -22.83
C GLY A 192 13.33 -41.41 -23.42
N GLY A 193 12.74 -42.45 -22.82
CA GLY A 193 12.64 -43.77 -23.43
C GLY A 193 11.62 -43.76 -24.54
N SER A 194 12.02 -44.22 -25.72
CA SER A 194 11.12 -44.70 -26.76
C SER A 194 11.05 -46.22 -26.68
N GLY A 195 9.94 -46.74 -26.18
CA GLY A 195 9.52 -48.11 -26.46
C GLY A 195 8.92 -48.22 -27.87
N GLY A 196 8.99 -49.39 -28.47
CA GLY A 196 8.20 -49.72 -29.65
C GLY A 196 8.83 -50.72 -30.60
N SER A 197 8.70 -52.02 -30.30
CA SER A 197 8.26 -53.13 -31.19
C SER A 197 8.45 -54.46 -30.48
#